data_AF-A0AAW2ZZX4-F1
#
_entry.id   AF-A0AAW2ZZX4-F1
#
_cell.length_a   1.000
_cell.length_b   1.000
_cell.length_c   1.000
_cell.angle_alpha   90.00
_cell.angle_beta   90.00
_cell.angle_gamma   90.00
#
_symmetry.space_group_name_H-M   'P 1'
#
loop_
_entity.id
_entity.type
_entity.pdbx_description
1 polymer ?
#
loop_
_entity_poly.entity_id
_entity_poly.type
_entity_poly.pdbx_seq_one_letter_code
_entity_poly.pdbx_strand_id
1 'polypeptide(L)'
;MGQSLNPLRTHDEVPDDIKAVIPPVEYPVAPEESRPHDRELCEDCREYFGWFCSSTNCDWCGRQLCTRCCPNRHLLGGHPGCKECTRKAFCIRREAMLEDHLKNARLPLQYPRDRSVEGASISTASGSTERCINALKQ
;
A
#
# COMPACT_ATOMS: atom_id res chain seq x y z
N MET A 1 19.26 28.57 -9.94
CA MET A 1 18.92 27.21 -10.38
C MET A 1 19.86 26.25 -9.66
N GLY A 2 19.42 25.67 -8.53
CA GLY A 2 20.23 24.74 -7.75
C GLY A 2 19.84 23.31 -8.08
N GLN A 3 20.64 22.64 -8.92
CA GLN A 3 20.50 21.20 -9.13
C GLN A 3 20.90 20.50 -7.83
N SER A 4 19.97 19.79 -7.21
CA SER A 4 20.21 18.99 -6.01
C SER A 4 21.08 17.79 -6.39
N LEU A 5 22.35 17.82 -5.99
CA LEU A 5 23.32 16.72 -6.14
C LEU A 5 23.20 15.75 -4.96
N ASN A 6 22.09 15.02 -4.85
CA ASN A 6 21.93 14.00 -3.81
C ASN A 6 21.64 12.61 -4.42
N PRO A 7 22.68 11.81 -4.73
CA PRO A 7 22.53 10.51 -5.40
C PRO A 7 21.93 9.39 -4.52
N LEU A 8 21.46 9.69 -3.31
CA LEU A 8 20.87 8.73 -2.36
C LEU A 8 19.43 9.05 -1.96
N ARG A 9 18.82 10.10 -2.52
CA ARG A 9 17.43 10.45 -2.22
C ARG A 9 16.52 9.66 -3.16
N THR A 10 16.04 8.49 -2.72
CA THR A 10 15.01 7.72 -3.45
C THR A 10 13.61 8.35 -3.39
N HIS A 11 13.51 9.55 -2.82
CA HIS A 11 12.28 10.28 -2.58
C HIS A 11 12.50 11.75 -3.00
N ASP A 12 12.52 11.96 -4.31
CA ASP A 12 12.49 13.30 -4.89
C ASP A 12 11.22 14.03 -4.43
N GLU A 13 11.35 15.34 -4.27
CA GLU A 13 10.22 16.17 -3.92
C GLU A 13 9.18 16.11 -5.03
N VAL A 14 7.91 15.93 -4.67
CA VAL A 14 6.81 15.93 -5.62
C VAL A 14 6.72 17.34 -6.25
N PRO A 15 6.77 17.47 -7.59
CA PRO A 15 6.64 18.77 -8.25
C PRO A 15 5.33 19.49 -7.89
N ASP A 16 5.35 20.83 -7.83
CA ASP A 16 4.23 21.62 -7.31
C ASP A 16 2.98 21.56 -8.21
N ASP A 17 3.16 21.38 -9.51
CA ASP A 17 2.08 21.11 -10.47
C ASP A 17 1.34 19.81 -10.13
N ILE A 18 2.08 18.76 -9.74
CA ILE A 18 1.49 17.50 -9.28
C ILE A 18 0.80 17.66 -7.93
N LYS A 19 1.40 18.41 -6.99
CA LYS A 19 0.78 18.70 -5.69
C LYS A 19 -0.56 19.45 -5.84
N ALA A 20 -0.67 20.34 -6.83
CA ALA A 20 -1.88 21.09 -7.12
C ALA A 20 -3.00 20.19 -7.69
N VAL A 21 -2.66 19.17 -8.47
CA VAL A 21 -3.62 18.27 -9.12
C VAL A 21 -4.03 17.11 -8.22
N ILE A 22 -3.10 16.57 -7.43
CA ILE A 22 -3.32 15.38 -6.60
C ILE A 22 -3.25 15.79 -5.12
N PRO A 23 -4.39 16.10 -4.48
CA PRO A 23 -4.39 16.54 -3.10
C PRO A 23 -4.06 15.40 -2.12
N PRO A 24 -3.53 15.70 -0.93
CA PRO A 24 -3.36 14.74 0.17
C PRO A 24 -4.66 14.01 0.52
N VAL A 25 -4.58 12.76 0.99
CA VAL A 25 -5.77 12.03 1.47
C VAL A 25 -6.13 12.47 2.89
N GLU A 26 -7.42 12.41 3.21
CA GLU A 26 -7.88 12.49 4.58
C GLU A 26 -7.74 11.12 5.25
N TYR A 27 -7.17 11.11 6.45
CA TYR A 27 -6.98 9.88 7.22
C TYR A 27 -7.04 10.16 8.72
N PRO A 28 -7.45 9.17 9.53
CA PRO A 28 -7.38 9.29 10.97
C PRO A 28 -5.92 9.24 11.42
N VAL A 29 -5.51 10.29 12.12
CA VAL A 29 -4.20 10.37 12.76
C VAL A 29 -4.15 9.39 13.93
N ALA A 30 -3.05 8.64 14.05
CA ALA A 30 -2.84 7.72 15.16
C ALA A 30 -2.81 8.50 16.48
N PRO A 31 -3.56 8.10 17.52
CA PRO A 31 -3.56 8.78 18.81
C PRO A 31 -2.18 8.68 19.49
N GLU A 32 -1.85 9.63 20.36
CA GLU A 32 -0.51 9.70 20.99
C GLU A 32 -0.18 8.46 21.82
N GLU A 33 -1.17 7.85 22.47
CA GLU A 33 -1.01 6.63 23.26
C GLU A 33 -0.59 5.43 22.41
N SER A 34 -0.85 5.48 21.11
CA SER A 34 -0.46 4.45 20.14
C SER A 34 0.89 4.70 19.46
N ARG A 35 1.60 5.77 19.86
CA ARG A 35 2.90 6.18 19.32
C ARG A 35 4.01 5.87 20.32
N PRO A 36 4.60 4.66 20.29
CA PRO A 36 5.72 4.34 21.15
C PRO A 36 6.94 5.21 20.80
N HIS A 37 7.66 5.65 21.84
CA HIS A 37 8.92 6.40 21.73
C HIS A 37 10.07 5.69 22.44
N ASP A 38 9.78 4.56 23.08
CA ASP A 38 10.64 3.82 23.99
C ASP A 38 11.37 2.65 23.32
N ARG A 39 11.07 2.34 22.05
CA ARG A 39 11.74 1.24 21.34
C ARG A 39 13.13 1.66 20.90
N GLU A 40 14.05 0.71 20.96
CA GLU A 40 15.46 0.92 20.55
C GLU A 40 15.69 0.65 19.06
N LEU A 41 14.79 -0.09 18.42
CA LEU A 41 14.91 -0.56 17.04
C LEU A 41 13.76 -0.04 16.16
N CYS A 42 14.08 0.28 14.91
CA CYS A 42 13.09 0.53 13.88
C CYS A 42 12.23 -0.71 13.63
N GLU A 43 10.90 -0.55 13.64
CA GLU A 43 9.97 -1.66 13.44
C GLU A 43 10.01 -2.28 12.02
N ASP A 44 10.53 -1.56 11.04
CA ASP A 44 10.63 -2.00 9.64
C ASP A 44 12.03 -2.56 9.33
N CYS A 45 13.07 -1.72 9.34
CA CYS A 45 14.43 -2.14 8.98
C CYS A 45 15.23 -2.81 10.12
N ARG A 46 14.73 -2.80 11.36
CA ARG A 46 15.41 -3.36 12.56
C ARG A 46 16.77 -2.74 12.88
N GLU A 47 17.11 -1.60 12.29
CA GLU A 47 18.29 -0.82 12.67
C GLU A 47 18.05 -0.14 14.04
N TYR A 48 19.12 -0.04 14.86
CA TYR A 48 19.09 0.71 16.11
C TYR A 48 18.91 2.21 15.85
N PHE A 49 18.11 2.87 16.68
CA PHE A 49 18.08 4.32 16.73
C PHE A 49 19.38 4.86 17.33
N GLY A 50 19.87 5.95 16.79
CA GLY A 50 21.13 6.54 17.22
C GLY A 50 21.53 7.75 16.39
N TRP A 51 22.80 8.11 16.43
CA TRP A 51 23.32 9.35 15.82
C TRP A 51 22.99 9.51 14.33
N PHE A 52 23.00 8.40 13.57
CA PHE A 52 22.73 8.39 12.13
C PHE A 52 21.31 7.95 11.78
N CYS A 53 20.50 7.55 12.77
CA CYS A 53 19.20 6.93 12.57
C CYS A 53 18.21 7.47 13.59
N SER A 54 17.63 8.63 13.31
CA SER A 54 16.62 9.24 14.17
C SER A 54 15.31 8.45 14.12
N SER A 55 14.66 8.34 15.28
CA SER A 55 13.35 7.75 15.42
C SER A 55 12.26 8.75 15.05
N THR A 56 11.16 8.26 14.47
CA THR A 56 9.93 9.00 14.16
C THR A 56 8.75 8.04 14.18
N ASN A 57 7.55 8.53 14.47
CA ASN A 57 6.33 7.72 14.38
C ASN A 57 5.63 7.94 13.05
N CYS A 58 5.07 6.87 12.49
CA CYS A 58 4.13 6.98 11.37
C CYS A 58 2.87 7.70 11.84
N ASP A 59 2.48 8.78 11.16
CA ASP A 59 1.36 9.62 11.61
C ASP A 59 0.02 8.89 11.55
N TRP A 60 -0.12 7.92 10.63
CA TRP A 60 -1.36 7.15 10.47
C TRP A 60 -1.44 5.89 11.35
N CYS A 61 -0.35 5.11 11.48
CA CYS A 61 -0.40 3.85 12.24
C CYS A 61 0.35 3.85 13.58
N GLY A 62 1.01 4.95 13.94
CA GLY A 62 1.69 5.13 15.22
C GLY A 62 3.03 4.41 15.36
N ARG A 63 3.33 3.39 14.55
CA ARG A 63 4.60 2.63 14.61
C ARG A 63 5.84 3.51 14.66
N GLN A 64 6.79 3.12 15.51
CA GLN A 64 8.09 3.77 15.68
C GLN A 64 9.09 3.25 14.65
N LEU A 65 9.57 4.14 13.80
CA LEU A 65 10.36 3.84 12.61
C LEU A 65 11.53 4.80 12.50
N CYS A 66 12.51 4.49 11.68
CA CYS A 66 13.53 5.47 11.35
C CYS A 66 13.05 6.44 10.28
N THR A 67 13.64 7.64 10.24
CA THR A 67 13.32 8.67 9.22
C THR A 67 13.55 8.20 7.78
N ARG A 68 14.36 7.15 7.56
CA ARG A 68 14.52 6.48 6.25
C ARG A 68 13.31 5.62 5.88
N CYS A 69 12.78 4.85 6.82
CA CYS A 69 11.60 3.98 6.61
C CYS A 69 10.27 4.76 6.67
N CYS A 70 10.26 5.91 7.34
CA CYS A 70 9.08 6.75 7.54
C CYS A 70 9.37 8.22 7.20
N PRO A 71 9.68 8.52 5.93
CA PRO A 71 9.87 9.89 5.50
C PRO A 71 8.53 10.61 5.38
N ASN A 72 8.58 11.93 5.25
CA ASN A 72 7.41 12.75 4.97
C ASN A 72 6.83 12.43 3.59
N ARG A 73 5.50 12.30 3.50
CA ARG A 73 4.80 11.93 2.26
C ARG A 73 3.75 12.98 1.89
N HIS A 74 3.80 13.46 0.64
CA HIS A 74 2.81 14.41 0.10
C HIS A 74 1.37 13.93 0.28
N LEU A 75 1.10 12.66 -0.05
CA LEU A 75 -0.25 12.10 0.09
C LEU A 75 -0.75 12.07 1.54
N LEU A 76 0.13 12.20 2.53
CA LEU A 76 -0.22 12.32 3.95
C LEU A 76 -0.08 13.76 4.45
N GLY A 77 -0.22 14.77 3.57
CA GLY A 77 -0.13 16.18 3.96
C GLY A 77 1.28 16.63 4.32
N GLY A 78 2.31 15.88 3.94
CA GLY A 78 3.69 16.13 4.34
C GLY A 78 4.06 15.54 5.70
N HIS A 79 3.19 14.75 6.33
CA HIS A 79 3.49 14.04 7.58
C HIS A 79 4.26 12.72 7.34
N PRO A 80 4.97 12.20 8.36
CA PRO A 80 5.70 10.94 8.27
C PRO A 80 4.79 9.75 7.95
N GLY A 81 5.16 8.99 6.91
CA GLY A 81 4.40 7.85 6.42
C GLY A 81 5.24 6.61 6.23
N CYS A 82 4.89 5.51 6.92
CA CYS A 82 5.49 4.21 6.64
C CYS A 82 5.09 3.69 5.25
N LYS A 83 5.83 2.71 4.72
CA LYS A 83 5.59 2.12 3.39
C LYS A 83 4.15 1.63 3.19
N GLU A 84 3.59 0.96 4.19
CA GLU A 84 2.23 0.40 4.12
C GLU A 84 1.16 1.50 4.11
N CYS A 85 1.24 2.47 5.01
CA CYS A 85 0.31 3.61 5.05
C CYS A 85 0.42 4.47 3.79
N THR A 86 1.64 4.64 3.25
CA THR A 86 1.85 5.35 1.97
C THR A 86 1.17 4.61 0.82
N ARG A 87 1.31 3.28 0.76
CA ARG A 87 0.62 2.45 -0.25
C ARG A 87 -0.90 2.55 -0.11
N LYS A 88 -1.41 2.55 1.12
CA LYS A 88 -2.84 2.72 1.41
C LYS A 88 -3.34 4.08 0.92
N ALA A 89 -2.63 5.16 1.23
CA ALA A 89 -2.94 6.51 0.76
C ALA A 89 -3.02 6.58 -0.77
N PHE A 90 -2.05 5.95 -1.45
CA PHE A 90 -2.03 5.89 -2.90
C PHE A 90 -3.26 5.17 -3.47
N CYS A 91 -3.65 4.02 -2.92
CA CYS A 91 -4.83 3.29 -3.36
C CYS A 91 -6.11 4.13 -3.21
N ILE A 92 -6.31 4.75 -2.05
CA ILE A 92 -7.47 5.61 -1.77
C ILE A 92 -7.54 6.77 -2.77
N ARG A 93 -6.43 7.48 -2.97
CA ARG A 93 -6.39 8.61 -3.92
C ARG A 93 -6.65 8.16 -5.35
N ARG A 94 -6.06 7.04 -5.76
CA ARG A 94 -6.27 6.46 -7.10
C ARG A 94 -7.73 6.07 -7.33
N GLU A 95 -8.36 5.44 -6.34
CA GLU A 95 -9.78 5.08 -6.40
C GLU A 95 -10.65 6.32 -6.50
N ALA A 96 -10.44 7.33 -5.65
CA ALA A 96 -11.18 8.60 -5.73
C ALA A 96 -11.04 9.29 -7.10
N MET A 97 -9.84 9.31 -7.68
CA MET A 97 -9.61 9.89 -9.01
C MET A 97 -10.29 9.07 -10.12
N LEU A 98 -10.30 7.74 -10.01
CA LEU A 98 -11.01 6.88 -10.95
C LEU A 98 -12.52 7.09 -10.87
N GLU A 99 -13.08 7.21 -9.66
CA GLU A 99 -14.50 7.50 -9.47
C GLU A 99 -14.90 8.86 -10.05
N ASP A 100 -14.09 9.91 -9.82
CA ASP A 100 -14.32 11.23 -10.39
C ASP A 100 -14.26 11.19 -11.93
N HIS A 101 -13.25 10.54 -12.50
CA HIS A 101 -13.12 10.36 -13.94
C HIS A 101 -14.36 9.67 -14.54
N LEU A 102 -14.83 8.58 -13.94
CA LEU A 102 -15.98 7.82 -14.43
C LEU A 102 -17.29 8.59 -14.30
N LYS A 103 -17.48 9.32 -13.19
CA LYS A 103 -18.62 10.25 -13.03
C LYS A 103 -18.64 11.31 -14.13
N ASN A 104 -17.49 11.92 -14.41
CA ASN A 104 -17.35 12.93 -15.45
C ASN A 104 -17.54 12.36 -16.87
N ALA A 105 -17.14 11.10 -17.09
CA ALA A 105 -17.33 10.39 -18.36
C ALA A 105 -18.75 9.81 -18.55
N ARG A 106 -19.65 9.93 -17.57
CA ARG A 106 -20.98 9.27 -17.53
C ARG A 106 -20.91 7.75 -17.71
N LEU A 107 -19.81 7.12 -17.29
CA LEU A 107 -19.63 5.67 -17.35
C LEU A 107 -19.88 5.06 -15.96
N PRO A 108 -20.61 3.93 -15.86
CA PRO A 108 -20.79 3.25 -14.58
C PRO A 108 -19.47 2.65 -14.09
N LEU A 109 -19.20 2.78 -12.79
CA LEU A 109 -18.12 2.08 -12.09
C LEU A 109 -18.33 0.56 -12.21
N GLN A 110 -17.51 -0.09 -13.04
CA GLN A 110 -17.41 -1.54 -13.04
C GLN A 110 -16.26 -1.95 -12.13
N TYR A 111 -16.57 -2.30 -10.90
CA TYR A 111 -15.64 -3.07 -10.07
C TYR A 111 -15.49 -4.46 -10.70
N PRO A 112 -14.27 -4.96 -10.94
CA PRO A 112 -14.07 -6.36 -11.26
C PRO A 112 -14.71 -7.17 -10.12
N ARG A 113 -15.75 -7.95 -10.41
CA ARG A 113 -16.33 -8.86 -9.42
C ARG A 113 -15.22 -9.78 -8.94
N ASP A 114 -14.88 -9.70 -7.66
CA ASP A 114 -14.14 -10.74 -7.00
C ASP A 114 -14.85 -12.07 -7.27
N ARG A 115 -14.11 -12.98 -7.91
CA ARG A 115 -14.54 -14.33 -8.20
C ARG A 115 -14.43 -15.13 -6.90
N SER A 116 -15.31 -14.84 -5.94
CA SER A 116 -15.47 -15.66 -4.74
C SER A 116 -16.44 -16.79 -5.08
N VAL A 117 -15.83 -17.94 -5.29
CA VAL A 117 -16.40 -19.28 -5.33
C VAL A 117 -17.20 -19.51 -4.04
N GLU A 118 -18.49 -19.79 -4.16
CA GLU A 118 -19.20 -20.67 -3.23
C GLU A 118 -20.57 -21.10 -3.80
N GLY A 119 -20.75 -22.42 -3.92
CA GLY A 119 -22.07 -23.05 -3.92
C GLY A 119 -22.74 -23.32 -5.28
N ALA A 120 -22.28 -24.35 -6.00
CA ALA A 120 -23.18 -25.15 -6.83
C ALA A 120 -22.69 -26.60 -6.93
N SER A 121 -23.08 -27.40 -5.95
CA SER A 121 -23.08 -28.86 -6.02
C SER A 121 -24.01 -29.27 -7.16
N ILE A 122 -23.46 -29.86 -8.23
CA ILE A 122 -24.27 -30.61 -9.19
C ILE A 122 -23.64 -31.98 -9.35
N SER A 123 -24.16 -32.92 -8.55
CA SER A 123 -24.06 -34.34 -8.82
C SER A 123 -24.88 -34.66 -10.06
N THR A 124 -24.24 -35.20 -11.09
CA THR A 124 -24.91 -36.08 -12.06
C THR A 124 -23.91 -37.15 -12.50
N ALA A 125 -24.16 -38.36 -11.98
CA ALA A 125 -23.54 -39.59 -12.43
C ALA A 125 -24.30 -40.17 -13.62
N SER A 126 -23.56 -40.74 -14.59
CA SER A 126 -23.90 -41.81 -15.55
C SER A 126 -23.15 -41.54 -16.87
N GLY A 127 -22.40 -42.43 -17.50
CA GLY A 127 -22.11 -43.85 -17.33
C GLY A 127 -21.49 -44.37 -18.65
N SER A 128 -20.92 -45.58 -18.59
CA SER A 128 -20.50 -46.47 -19.69
C SER A 128 -18.99 -46.57 -20.01
N THR A 129 -18.41 -47.70 -19.52
CA THR A 129 -17.53 -48.69 -20.20
C THR A 129 -16.30 -48.17 -20.96
N GLU A 130 -15.07 -48.65 -20.73
CA GLU A 130 -14.63 -50.04 -20.88
C GLU A 130 -13.15 -50.22 -20.43
N ARG A 131 -12.76 -51.49 -20.24
CA ARG A 131 -11.52 -52.03 -19.64
C ARG A 131 -10.23 -51.83 -20.45
N CYS A 132 -9.07 -51.87 -19.76
CA CYS A 132 -7.91 -52.79 -19.93
C CYS A 132 -6.65 -52.18 -19.25
N ILE A 133 -6.18 -52.69 -18.11
CA ILE A 133 -5.15 -53.74 -17.92
C ILE A 133 -3.74 -53.39 -18.48
N ASN A 134 -2.80 -53.26 -17.53
CA ASN A 134 -1.35 -53.49 -17.53
C ASN A 134 -0.43 -52.87 -18.60
N ALA A 135 0.68 -52.26 -18.14
CA ALA A 135 2.07 -52.67 -18.39
C ALA A 135 3.07 -51.51 -18.10
N LEU A 136 4.03 -51.70 -17.18
CA LEU A 136 5.50 -51.76 -17.42
C LEU A 136 6.12 -50.42 -17.88
N LYS A 137 7.18 -49.83 -17.34
CA LYS A 137 8.50 -50.19 -16.73
C LYS A 137 9.09 -48.81 -16.34
N GLN A 138 10.05 -48.59 -15.45
CA GLN A 138 11.05 -49.35 -14.71
C GLN A 138 11.44 -48.50 -13.51
#